data_AF-H0EH76-F1
#
_entry.id   AF-H0EH76-F1
#
_cell.length_a   1.000
_cell.length_b   1.000
_cell.length_c   1.000
_cell.angle_alpha   90.00
_cell.angle_beta   90.00
_cell.angle_gamma   90.00
#
_symmetry.space_group_name_H-M   'P 1'
#
loop_
_entity.id
_entity.type
_entity.pdbx_description
1 polymer ?
#
loop_
_entity_poly.entity_id
_entity_poly.type
_entity_poly.pdbx_seq_one_letter_code
_entity_poly.pdbx_strand_id
1 'polypeptide(L)'
;MAKVSATEMSAFERKRLENIAANQAMIKDLSTTAEKMAPKPVAKTKKTATPRKRATPIKRETPIPTRTSSRLAGVEADSETAKRKAEVEHEFAKEQAKAKKQRVTGDLTFSDMTVEGKKFNKDENFLSGVMRGAQPYVRTFDEDDVKETTDEDLKALREKMSGLELYEGYEPNHTARSNRWR
;
A
#
# COMPACT_ATOMS: atom_id res chain seq x y z
N MET A 1 -5.26 -43.59 -38.20
CA MET A 1 -4.31 -43.12 -37.16
C MET A 1 -3.02 -42.74 -37.84
N ALA A 2 -2.79 -41.44 -38.06
CA ALA A 2 -1.57 -40.94 -38.69
C ALA A 2 -0.64 -40.40 -37.59
N LYS A 3 0.47 -41.10 -37.34
CA LYS A 3 1.59 -40.60 -36.55
C LYS A 3 2.25 -39.49 -37.36
N VAL A 4 2.01 -38.23 -37.00
CA VAL A 4 2.79 -37.11 -37.54
C VAL A 4 4.17 -37.16 -36.88
N SER A 5 5.15 -37.42 -37.73
CA SER A 5 6.54 -37.70 -37.44
C SER A 5 7.26 -36.53 -36.79
N ALA A 6 8.03 -36.86 -35.76
CA ALA A 6 8.99 -35.98 -35.11
C ALA A 6 10.19 -35.69 -36.04
N THR A 7 10.08 -34.69 -36.90
CA THR A 7 11.15 -34.13 -37.76
C THR A 7 10.65 -32.78 -38.30
N GLU A 8 11.14 -31.58 -38.03
CA GLU A 8 12.33 -31.07 -37.35
C GLU A 8 11.91 -29.77 -36.66
N MET A 9 11.77 -29.76 -35.33
CA MET A 9 11.49 -28.51 -34.62
C MET A 9 12.61 -27.51 -34.93
N SER A 10 12.27 -26.38 -35.53
CA SER A 10 13.20 -25.28 -35.85
C SER A 10 14.04 -24.95 -34.61
N ALA A 11 15.31 -24.57 -34.80
CA ALA A 11 16.20 -24.19 -33.70
C ALA A 11 15.57 -23.13 -32.77
N PHE A 12 14.73 -22.26 -33.35
CA PHE A 12 13.93 -21.30 -32.59
C PHE A 12 12.89 -21.97 -31.69
N GLU A 13 12.14 -22.95 -32.22
CA GLU A 13 11.08 -23.61 -31.45
C GLU A 13 11.66 -24.51 -30.35
N ARG A 14 12.83 -25.12 -30.58
CA ARG A 14 13.57 -25.83 -29.51
C ARG A 14 13.95 -24.89 -28.38
N LYS A 15 14.59 -23.75 -28.70
CA LYS A 15 14.96 -22.74 -27.71
C LYS A 15 13.73 -22.14 -27.01
N ARG A 16 12.62 -21.97 -27.73
CA ARG A 16 11.34 -21.50 -27.17
C ARG A 16 10.80 -22.50 -26.14
N LEU A 17 10.80 -23.79 -26.46
CA LEU A 17 10.36 -24.84 -25.55
C LEU A 17 11.29 -24.99 -24.35
N GLU A 18 12.60 -24.89 -24.54
CA GLU A 18 13.59 -24.88 -23.46
C GLU A 18 13.36 -23.69 -22.51
N ASN A 19 13.12 -22.49 -23.04
CA ASN A 19 12.80 -21.31 -22.23
C ASN A 19 11.47 -21.48 -21.48
N ILE A 20 10.45 -22.05 -22.11
CA ILE A 20 9.17 -22.35 -21.45
C ILE A 20 9.38 -23.36 -20.32
N ALA A 21 10.14 -24.43 -20.56
CA ALA A 21 10.45 -25.44 -19.55
C ALA A 21 11.25 -24.85 -18.37
N ALA A 22 12.26 -24.02 -18.65
CA ALA A 22 13.05 -23.34 -17.62
C ALA A 22 12.20 -22.39 -16.77
N ASN A 23 11.33 -21.59 -17.41
CA ASN A 23 10.40 -20.70 -16.69
C ASN A 23 9.41 -21.49 -15.83
N GLN A 24 8.87 -22.59 -16.33
CA GLN A 24 7.97 -23.45 -15.57
C GLN A 24 8.66 -24.11 -14.37
N ALA A 25 9.92 -24.53 -14.53
CA ALA A 25 10.72 -25.06 -13.43
C ALA A 25 10.95 -24.00 -12.35
N MET A 26 11.37 -22.78 -12.73
CA MET A 26 11.57 -21.67 -11.80
C MET A 26 10.29 -21.33 -11.01
N ILE A 27 9.12 -21.30 -11.66
CA ILE A 27 7.85 -21.01 -10.98
C ILE A 27 7.50 -22.11 -9.97
N LYS A 28 7.72 -23.38 -10.33
CA LYS A 28 7.49 -24.51 -9.41
C LYS A 28 8.44 -24.42 -8.21
N ASP A 29 9.72 -24.18 -8.44
CA ASP A 29 10.70 -24.05 -7.36
C ASP A 29 10.34 -22.88 -6.43
N LEU A 30 9.99 -21.72 -6.98
CA LEU A 30 9.51 -20.57 -6.20
C LEU A 30 8.24 -20.87 -5.40
N SER A 31 7.29 -21.64 -5.96
CA SER A 31 6.09 -22.04 -5.21
C SER A 31 6.42 -22.93 -4.02
N THR A 32 7.31 -23.92 -4.20
CA THR A 32 7.71 -24.82 -3.12
C THR A 32 8.55 -24.13 -2.05
N THR A 33 9.40 -23.16 -2.42
CA THR A 33 10.17 -22.36 -1.46
C THR A 33 9.26 -21.39 -0.71
N ALA A 34 8.31 -20.75 -1.40
CA ALA A 34 7.31 -19.90 -0.78
C ALA A 34 6.44 -20.67 0.23
N GLU A 35 6.02 -21.90 -0.08
CA GLU A 35 5.28 -22.76 0.86
C GLU A 35 6.10 -23.10 2.11
N LYS A 36 7.41 -23.32 1.98
CA LYS A 36 8.31 -23.59 3.12
C LYS A 36 8.61 -22.35 3.95
N MET A 37 8.66 -21.17 3.33
CA MET A 37 8.92 -19.89 4.00
C MET A 37 7.65 -19.24 4.53
N ALA A 38 6.49 -19.61 4.02
CA ALA A 38 5.22 -19.08 4.49
C ALA A 38 5.01 -19.50 5.96
N PRO A 39 4.75 -18.55 6.88
CA PRO A 39 4.43 -18.89 8.24
C PRO A 39 3.17 -19.75 8.27
N LYS A 40 3.22 -20.85 9.02
CA LYS A 40 2.09 -21.78 9.17
C LYS A 40 0.87 -20.96 9.59
N PRO A 41 -0.26 -21.03 8.86
CA PRO A 41 -1.42 -20.21 9.18
C PRO A 41 -1.87 -20.56 10.60
N VAL A 42 -1.73 -19.61 11.52
CA VAL A 42 -2.27 -19.74 12.88
C VAL A 42 -3.75 -20.00 12.72
N ALA A 43 -4.23 -21.13 13.25
CA ALA A 43 -5.64 -21.46 13.25
C ALA A 43 -6.39 -20.30 13.93
N LYS A 44 -7.08 -19.49 13.11
CA LYS A 44 -7.86 -18.38 13.62
C LYS A 44 -8.94 -18.99 14.50
N THR A 45 -8.88 -18.73 15.80
CA THR A 45 -10.00 -18.98 16.72
C THR A 45 -11.24 -18.38 16.09
N LYS A 46 -12.32 -19.16 15.97
CA LYS A 46 -13.60 -18.71 15.43
C LYS A 46 -14.10 -17.54 16.28
N LYS A 47 -13.78 -16.32 15.87
CA LYS A 47 -14.39 -15.11 16.45
C LYS A 47 -15.86 -15.15 16.05
N THR A 48 -16.74 -15.05 17.03
CA THR A 48 -18.17 -14.85 16.83
C THR A 48 -18.36 -13.69 15.86
N ALA A 49 -19.05 -13.97 14.75
CA ALA A 49 -19.18 -13.03 13.65
C ALA A 49 -19.97 -11.81 14.09
N THR A 50 -19.29 -10.67 14.28
CA THR A 50 -19.97 -9.39 14.28
C THR A 50 -20.56 -9.14 12.89
N PRO A 51 -21.80 -8.63 12.79
CA PRO A 51 -22.44 -8.40 11.50
C PRO A 51 -21.60 -7.39 10.71
N ARG A 52 -20.91 -7.89 9.69
CA ARG A 52 -20.08 -7.10 8.81
C ARG A 52 -20.99 -6.10 8.10
N LYS A 53 -20.82 -4.80 8.36
CA LYS A 53 -21.49 -3.77 7.56
C LYS A 53 -21.16 -4.05 6.10
N ARG A 54 -22.19 -4.25 5.28
CA ARG A 54 -22.03 -4.55 3.86
C ARG A 54 -21.27 -3.39 3.25
N ALA A 55 -20.03 -3.65 2.81
CA ALA A 55 -19.31 -2.71 1.98
C ALA A 55 -20.21 -2.41 0.77
N THR A 56 -20.33 -1.15 0.41
CA THR A 56 -21.07 -0.73 -0.77
C THR A 56 -20.57 -1.55 -1.97
N PRO A 57 -21.46 -2.08 -2.82
CA PRO A 57 -21.04 -2.89 -3.96
C PRO A 57 -20.12 -2.03 -4.83
N ILE A 58 -18.87 -2.45 -4.95
CA ILE A 58 -17.92 -1.88 -5.91
C ILE A 58 -18.58 -2.02 -7.28
N LYS A 59 -18.80 -0.90 -7.96
CA LYS A 59 -19.34 -0.86 -9.31
C LYS A 59 -18.41 -1.69 -10.20
N ARG A 60 -18.83 -2.91 -10.53
CA ARG A 60 -18.13 -3.74 -11.51
C ARG A 60 -18.50 -3.20 -12.87
N GLU A 61 -17.51 -2.69 -13.58
CA GLU A 61 -17.67 -2.35 -14.99
C GLU A 61 -18.13 -3.60 -15.74
N THR A 62 -19.07 -3.41 -16.67
CA THR A 62 -19.58 -4.50 -17.50
C THR A 62 -18.40 -5.14 -18.25
N PRO A 63 -18.25 -6.47 -18.26
CA PRO A 63 -17.15 -7.12 -18.94
C PRO A 63 -17.16 -6.76 -20.42
N ILE A 64 -16.20 -5.94 -20.85
CA ILE A 64 -16.04 -5.53 -22.25
C ILE A 64 -15.38 -6.70 -23.01
N PRO A 65 -15.83 -7.02 -24.24
CA PRO A 65 -15.20 -8.05 -25.06
C PRO A 65 -13.72 -7.70 -25.31
N THR A 66 -12.83 -8.67 -25.03
CA THR A 66 -11.37 -8.53 -25.24
C THR A 66 -10.97 -8.51 -26.71
N ARG A 67 -11.92 -8.79 -27.62
CA ARG A 67 -11.76 -8.76 -29.07
C ARG A 67 -12.84 -7.87 -29.68
N THR A 68 -12.46 -6.66 -30.09
CA THR A 68 -13.33 -5.77 -30.86
C THR A 68 -12.78 -5.65 -32.29
N SER A 69 -13.67 -5.70 -33.28
CA SER A 69 -13.29 -5.49 -34.68
C SER A 69 -13.42 -4.01 -35.04
N SER A 70 -12.44 -3.46 -35.76
CA SER A 70 -12.42 -2.05 -36.23
C SER A 70 -13.72 -1.61 -36.92
N ARG A 71 -14.36 -2.51 -37.68
CA ARG A 71 -15.65 -2.26 -38.37
C ARG A 71 -16.81 -1.95 -37.41
N LEU A 72 -16.85 -2.59 -36.24
CA LEU A 72 -17.88 -2.34 -35.22
C LEU A 72 -17.61 -1.05 -34.43
N ALA A 73 -16.37 -0.56 -34.43
CA ALA A 73 -15.97 0.67 -33.78
C ALA A 73 -16.22 1.93 -34.64
N GLY A 74 -16.82 1.78 -35.84
CA GLY A 74 -17.14 2.90 -36.73
C GLY A 74 -15.92 3.60 -37.32
N VAL A 75 -14.74 2.97 -37.29
CA VAL A 75 -13.51 3.53 -37.84
C VAL A 75 -13.54 3.35 -39.36
N GLU A 76 -13.51 4.47 -40.10
CA GLU A 76 -13.44 4.46 -41.57
C GLU A 76 -12.16 3.77 -42.05
N ALA A 77 -12.32 2.83 -42.99
CA ALA A 77 -11.31 1.84 -43.37
C ALA A 77 -9.98 2.44 -43.88
N ASP A 78 -10.00 3.66 -44.42
CA ASP A 78 -8.84 4.32 -45.03
C ASP A 78 -8.67 5.78 -44.58
N SER A 79 -8.92 6.06 -43.30
CA SER A 79 -8.69 7.40 -42.74
C SER A 79 -7.21 7.57 -42.33
N GLU A 80 -6.39 8.12 -43.22
CA GLU A 80 -5.01 8.53 -42.88
C GLU A 80 -4.96 9.46 -41.66
N THR A 81 -6.02 10.24 -41.44
CA THR A 81 -6.20 11.10 -40.27
C THR A 81 -6.33 10.33 -38.97
N ALA A 82 -6.96 9.15 -38.96
CA ALA A 82 -7.04 8.30 -37.76
C ALA A 82 -5.70 7.63 -37.45
N LYS A 83 -4.95 7.20 -38.48
CA LYS A 83 -3.59 6.66 -38.33
C LYS A 83 -2.65 7.69 -37.71
N ARG A 84 -2.64 8.92 -38.24
CA ARG A 84 -1.83 10.02 -37.69
C ARG A 84 -2.20 10.34 -36.24
N LYS A 85 -3.49 10.36 -35.88
CA LYS A 85 -3.93 10.59 -34.49
C LYS A 85 -3.45 9.47 -33.55
N ALA A 86 -3.61 8.21 -33.96
CA ALA A 86 -3.15 7.07 -33.17
C ALA A 86 -1.62 7.06 -32.97
N GLU A 87 -0.86 7.45 -34.01
CA GLU A 87 0.59 7.61 -33.92
C GLU A 87 0.98 8.70 -32.92
N VAL A 88 0.35 9.88 -32.99
CA VAL A 88 0.59 10.99 -32.07
C VAL A 88 0.26 10.62 -30.62
N GLU A 89 -0.89 9.98 -30.37
CA GLU A 89 -1.28 9.54 -29.03
C GLU A 89 -0.29 8.50 -28.46
N HIS A 90 0.19 7.61 -29.31
CA HIS A 90 1.18 6.61 -28.93
C HIS A 90 2.56 7.22 -28.65
N GLU A 91 2.99 8.22 -29.43
CA GLU A 91 4.20 8.99 -29.16
C GLU A 91 4.11 9.75 -27.84
N PHE A 92 3.00 10.43 -27.59
CA PHE A 92 2.75 11.14 -26.34
C PHE A 92 2.75 10.20 -25.12
N ALA A 93 2.09 9.03 -25.23
CA ALA A 93 2.11 8.03 -24.16
C ALA A 93 3.52 7.48 -23.91
N LYS A 94 4.33 7.29 -24.95
CA LYS A 94 5.74 6.87 -24.83
C LYS A 94 6.58 7.94 -24.16
N GLU A 95 6.40 9.22 -24.49
CA GLU A 95 7.12 10.33 -23.88
C GLU A 95 6.80 10.45 -22.39
N GLN A 96 5.54 10.35 -22.00
CA GLN A 96 5.14 10.30 -20.60
C GLN A 96 5.75 9.10 -19.87
N ALA A 97 5.73 7.92 -20.47
CA ALA A 97 6.32 6.72 -19.88
C ALA A 97 7.85 6.83 -19.76
N LYS A 98 8.52 7.51 -20.69
CA LYS A 98 9.95 7.83 -20.60
C LYS A 98 10.21 8.83 -19.48
N ALA A 99 9.44 9.91 -19.38
CA ALA A 99 9.57 10.91 -18.32
C ALA A 99 9.42 10.29 -16.93
N LYS A 100 8.45 9.39 -16.73
CA LYS A 100 8.26 8.64 -15.46
C LYS A 100 9.44 7.72 -15.10
N LYS A 101 10.24 7.30 -16.08
CA LYS A 101 11.38 6.37 -15.89
C LYS A 101 12.74 7.06 -15.86
N GLN A 102 12.81 8.36 -16.16
CA GLN A 102 14.07 9.09 -16.15
C GLN A 102 14.61 9.14 -14.72
N ARG A 103 15.91 8.86 -14.59
CA ARG A 103 16.61 9.06 -13.31
C ARG A 103 16.78 10.56 -13.13
N VAL A 104 16.21 11.09 -12.04
CA VAL A 104 16.42 12.46 -11.62
C VAL A 104 17.60 12.48 -10.67
N THR A 105 18.61 13.30 -10.95
CA THR A 105 19.79 13.49 -10.10
C THR A 105 19.70 14.86 -9.42
N GLY A 106 19.77 14.90 -8.09
CA GLY A 106 19.65 16.11 -7.30
C GLY A 106 19.05 15.83 -5.92
N ASP A 107 18.88 16.88 -5.11
CA ASP A 107 18.14 16.80 -3.86
C ASP A 107 16.63 16.84 -4.17
N LEU A 108 15.90 15.79 -3.79
CA LEU A 108 14.47 15.67 -4.06
C LEU A 108 13.70 16.08 -2.81
N THR A 109 12.96 17.20 -2.89
CA THR A 109 12.11 17.62 -1.77
C THR A 109 10.78 16.87 -1.81
N PHE A 110 10.18 16.63 -0.65
CA PHE A 110 8.86 15.99 -0.54
C PHE A 110 7.76 16.75 -1.30
N SER A 111 7.94 18.06 -1.52
CA SER A 111 7.04 18.89 -2.31
C SER A 111 6.99 18.48 -3.79
N ASP A 112 8.08 17.90 -4.31
CA ASP A 112 8.25 17.62 -5.73
C ASP A 112 7.82 16.17 -6.09
N MET A 113 7.61 15.31 -5.08
CA MET A 113 7.22 13.91 -5.24
C MET A 113 5.70 13.74 -5.33
N THR A 114 5.12 14.04 -6.49
CA THR A 114 3.69 13.80 -6.75
C THR A 114 3.44 12.38 -7.28
N VAL A 115 2.78 11.54 -6.48
CA VAL A 115 2.33 10.20 -6.90
C VAL A 115 0.91 10.31 -7.45
N GLU A 116 0.73 10.02 -8.75
CA GLU A 116 -0.60 9.96 -9.37
C GLU A 116 -1.49 8.96 -8.59
N GLY A 117 -2.63 9.45 -8.06
CA GLY A 117 -3.59 8.66 -7.31
C GLY A 117 -3.52 8.78 -5.78
N LYS A 118 -2.44 9.33 -5.23
CA LYS A 118 -2.37 9.80 -3.84
C LYS A 118 -1.75 11.18 -3.83
N LYS A 119 -2.62 12.18 -3.83
CA LYS A 119 -2.25 13.56 -3.56
C LYS A 119 -1.69 13.61 -2.13
N PHE A 120 -0.38 13.42 -1.97
CA PHE A 120 0.36 13.90 -0.80
C PHE A 120 0.41 15.43 -0.91
N ASN A 121 -0.78 16.04 -0.93
CA ASN A 121 -0.88 17.48 -0.89
C ASN A 121 -0.30 17.93 0.45
N LYS A 122 0.32 19.10 0.41
CA LYS A 122 0.71 19.93 1.54
C LYS A 122 -0.50 20.43 2.34
N ASP A 123 -1.60 19.67 2.35
CA ASP A 123 -2.73 19.90 3.22
C ASP A 123 -2.31 19.31 4.56
N GLU A 124 -2.07 20.21 5.52
CA GLU A 124 -1.43 20.02 6.84
C GLU A 124 -2.06 18.91 7.71
N ASN A 125 -3.16 18.30 7.25
CA ASN A 125 -3.92 17.28 7.95
C ASN A 125 -3.58 15.83 7.58
N PHE A 126 -2.88 15.54 6.48
CA PHE A 126 -2.61 14.13 6.12
C PHE A 126 -1.49 13.51 6.95
N LEU A 127 -0.46 14.30 7.27
CA LEU A 127 0.67 13.84 8.08
C LEU A 127 0.59 14.25 9.56
N SER A 128 -0.30 15.16 9.97
CA SER A 128 -0.38 15.57 11.39
C SER A 128 -0.74 14.42 12.32
N GLY A 129 -1.58 13.48 11.89
CA GLY A 129 -1.93 12.29 12.68
C GLY A 129 -0.82 11.24 12.79
N VAL A 130 0.14 11.22 11.85
CA VAL A 130 1.25 10.24 11.82
C VAL A 130 2.56 10.87 12.34
N MET A 131 2.74 12.18 12.14
CA MET A 131 3.90 12.96 12.60
C MET A 131 3.72 13.58 13.99
N ARG A 132 2.53 13.53 14.60
CA ARG A 132 2.39 13.55 16.08
C ARG A 132 2.89 12.23 16.68
N GLY A 133 4.07 11.77 16.27
CA GLY A 133 4.80 10.76 17.01
C GLY A 133 5.05 11.27 18.43
N ALA A 134 5.15 10.37 19.40
CA ALA A 134 5.44 10.75 20.78
C ALA A 134 6.77 11.50 20.86
N GLN A 135 6.70 12.83 20.97
CA GLN A 135 7.88 13.64 21.21
C GLN A 135 8.33 13.38 22.66
N PRO A 136 9.62 13.10 22.90
CA PRO A 136 10.11 12.86 24.24
C PRO A 136 9.81 14.09 25.12
N TYR A 137 9.33 13.84 26.34
CA TYR A 137 8.94 14.86 27.33
C TYR A 137 7.70 15.71 26.99
N VAL A 138 6.99 15.40 25.90
CA VAL A 138 5.72 16.09 25.56
C VAL A 138 4.56 15.10 25.64
N ARG A 139 3.43 15.56 26.16
CA ARG A 139 2.22 14.74 26.24
C ARG A 139 1.69 14.45 24.84
N THR A 140 1.26 13.20 24.60
CA THR A 140 0.85 12.72 23.27
C THR A 140 -0.57 13.10 22.86
N PHE A 141 -1.39 13.56 23.81
CA PHE A 141 -2.77 13.98 23.59
C PHE A 141 -3.15 15.04 24.62
N ASP A 142 -3.99 16.00 24.24
CA ASP A 142 -4.47 17.08 25.09
C ASP A 142 -5.94 16.94 25.51
N GLU A 143 -6.44 17.82 26.38
CA GLU A 143 -7.85 17.83 26.79
C GLU A 143 -8.80 18.01 25.61
N ASP A 144 -8.37 18.72 24.58
CA ASP A 144 -9.15 18.89 23.35
C ASP A 144 -9.23 17.60 22.55
N ASP A 145 -8.15 16.79 22.54
CA ASP A 145 -8.18 15.46 21.92
C ASP A 145 -9.13 14.49 22.67
N VAL A 146 -9.42 14.72 23.96
CA VAL A 146 -10.42 13.96 24.73
C VAL A 146 -11.85 14.37 24.35
N LYS A 147 -12.07 15.66 24.07
CA LYS A 147 -13.38 16.18 23.63
C LYS A 147 -13.71 15.74 22.21
N GLU A 148 -12.71 15.67 21.34
CA GLU A 148 -12.88 15.28 19.94
C GLU A 148 -12.99 13.75 19.74
N THR A 149 -12.64 12.94 20.74
CA THR A 149 -12.86 11.49 20.67
C THR A 149 -14.32 11.11 20.75
N THR A 150 -14.78 10.42 19.72
CA THR A 150 -16.14 9.89 19.61
C THR A 150 -16.31 8.50 20.23
N ASP A 151 -15.23 7.75 20.43
CA ASP A 151 -15.25 6.42 21.02
C ASP A 151 -15.20 6.49 22.55
N GLU A 152 -16.20 5.90 23.22
CA GLU A 152 -16.39 5.97 24.67
C GLU A 152 -15.24 5.29 25.44
N ASP A 153 -14.78 4.13 24.96
CA ASP A 153 -13.70 3.38 25.61
C ASP A 153 -12.35 4.11 25.49
N LEU A 154 -12.10 4.72 24.32
CA LEU A 154 -10.88 5.50 24.10
C LEU A 154 -10.90 6.80 24.89
N LYS A 155 -12.06 7.45 25.02
CA LYS A 155 -12.22 8.65 25.82
C LYS A 155 -11.96 8.36 27.30
N ALA A 156 -12.55 7.29 27.84
CA ALA A 156 -12.32 6.86 29.21
C ALA A 156 -10.84 6.49 29.47
N LEU A 157 -10.15 5.89 28.50
CA LEU A 157 -8.72 5.60 28.61
C LEU A 157 -7.88 6.89 28.63
N ARG A 158 -8.18 7.86 27.75
CA ARG A 158 -7.45 9.13 27.70
C ARG A 158 -7.62 9.94 28.99
N GLU A 159 -8.83 9.97 29.55
CA GLU A 159 -9.13 10.61 30.84
C GLU A 159 -8.32 9.97 31.98
N LYS A 160 -8.26 8.64 32.04
CA LYS A 160 -7.42 7.93 33.02
C LYS A 160 -5.96 8.29 32.87
N MET A 161 -5.44 8.27 31.64
CA MET A 161 -4.04 8.56 31.37
C MET A 161 -3.66 10.03 31.63
N SER A 162 -4.61 10.97 31.50
CA SER A 162 -4.38 12.38 31.85
C SER A 162 -4.34 12.65 33.35
N GLY A 163 -4.95 11.80 34.18
CA GLY A 163 -4.98 11.97 35.64
C GLY A 163 -3.86 11.26 36.39
N LEU A 164 -2.86 10.69 35.71
CA LEU A 164 -1.71 10.08 36.38
C LEU A 164 -0.74 11.17 36.85
N GLU A 165 -0.57 11.27 38.16
CA GLU A 165 0.44 12.11 38.80
C GLU A 165 1.60 11.24 39.31
N LEU A 166 2.78 11.83 39.35
CA LEU A 166 3.93 11.19 40.00
C LEU A 166 3.70 11.18 41.51
N TYR A 167 4.15 10.10 42.17
CA TYR A 167 4.09 10.02 43.64
C TYR A 167 4.84 11.21 44.25
N GLU A 168 4.20 11.89 45.21
CA GLU A 168 4.82 12.99 45.95
C GLU A 168 6.08 12.49 46.65
N GLY A 169 7.22 13.10 46.34
CA GLY A 169 8.51 12.70 46.87
C GLY A 169 8.53 12.82 48.39
N TYR A 170 8.99 11.78 49.09
CA TYR A 170 9.23 11.83 50.53
C TYR A 170 10.39 12.79 50.83
N GLU A 171 10.11 13.91 51.50
CA GLU A 171 11.14 14.84 51.95
C GLU A 171 11.93 14.25 53.15
N PRO A 172 13.26 14.06 53.05
CA PRO A 172 14.05 13.42 54.11
C PRO A 172 14.15 14.21 55.43
N ASN A 173 13.66 15.46 55.46
CA ASN A 173 13.89 16.39 56.57
C ASN A 173 12.81 16.33 57.67
N HIS A 174 11.87 15.39 57.59
CA HIS A 174 10.76 15.30 58.56
C HIS A 174 11.13 14.71 59.94
N THR A 175 12.33 14.16 60.14
CA THR A 175 12.78 13.77 61.47
C THR A 175 13.32 14.97 62.24
N ALA A 176 12.45 15.57 63.04
CA ALA A 176 12.77 16.61 64.01
C ALA A 176 14.04 16.25 64.81
N ARG A 177 15.12 17.03 64.64
CA ARG A 177 16.23 17.08 65.58
C ARG A 177 15.72 17.68 66.89
N SER A 178 15.13 16.86 67.74
CA SER A 178 14.90 17.24 69.14
C SER A 178 16.27 17.35 69.83
N ASN A 179 16.77 18.57 69.96
CA ASN A 179 17.87 18.88 70.88
C ASN A 179 17.37 18.64 72.30
N ARG A 180 17.60 17.44 72.83
CA ARG A 180 17.37 17.09 74.24
C ARG A 180 18.69 16.71 74.89
N TRP A 181 19.54 17.71 75.10
CA TRP A 181 20.60 17.67 76.11
C TRP A 181 20.79 19.11 76.62
N ARG A 182 20.10 19.42 77.71
CA ARG A 182 20.40 20.50 78.65
C ARG A 182 20.23 19.93 80.05
#